data_AF-A0A833PAL6-F1
#
_entry.id   AF-A0A833PAL6-F1
#
_cell.length_a   1.000
_cell.length_b   1.000
_cell.length_c   1.000
_cell.angle_alpha   90.00
_cell.angle_beta   90.00
_cell.angle_gamma   90.00
#
_symmetry.space_group_name_H-M   'P 1'
#
loop_
_entity.id
_entity.type
_entity.pdbx_description
1 polymer ?
#
loop_
_entity_poly.entity_id
_entity_poly.type
_entity_poly.pdbx_seq_one_letter_code
_entity_poly.pdbx_strand_id
1 'polypeptide(L)'
;MGQQVLMAKMLIPAELLLSLAAITSGNVTPETLVKMNQQITELVTLKLRLKAGDPSLTATEKAHVTTVAPYNLDAWDGYYAEREILYGTLKSLNKKVVVLAGDTHNAWSADLHTQTGDFVGVELATSSVSSPGMEKYLSIPLAQLQQFEMAFTTLIDELNYTNLNQRGYLKVSFTAQQVQADWIFVSTIKENAYTVDATRGHQVVLNNNLIDVKSIQKSA
;
A
#
# COMPACT_ATOMS: atom_id res chain seq x y z
N MET A 1 -0.95 16.20 7.88
CA MET A 1 -2.38 16.32 7.52
C MET A 1 -3.05 15.00 7.89
N GLY A 2 -4.00 15.03 8.82
CA GLY A 2 -4.79 13.84 9.15
C GLY A 2 -6.05 13.81 8.30
N GLN A 3 -6.35 12.68 7.70
CA GLN A 3 -7.54 12.46 6.88
C GLN A 3 -7.91 10.95 6.92
N GLN A 4 -9.09 10.58 6.45
CA GLN A 4 -9.61 9.22 6.69
C GLN A 4 -9.07 8.17 5.70
N VAL A 5 -8.95 8.48 4.41
CA VAL A 5 -8.84 7.52 3.29
C VAL A 5 -7.54 7.67 2.50
N LEU A 6 -6.93 6.60 1.98
CA LEU A 6 -5.60 6.70 1.33
C LEU A 6 -5.52 7.79 0.24
N MET A 7 -4.43 8.57 0.29
CA MET A 7 -4.10 9.63 -0.65
C MET A 7 -3.15 9.15 -1.75
N ALA A 8 -2.29 8.17 -1.46
CA ALA A 8 -1.39 7.57 -2.45
C ALA A 8 -2.15 7.08 -3.69
N LYS A 9 -1.49 7.15 -4.85
CA LYS A 9 -1.96 6.59 -6.12
C LYS A 9 -1.90 5.07 -6.03
N MET A 10 -3.00 4.44 -5.66
CA MET A 10 -3.08 2.98 -5.57
C MET A 10 -3.44 2.38 -6.93
N LEU A 11 -2.60 2.67 -7.92
CA LEU A 11 -2.78 2.22 -9.30
C LEU A 11 -2.27 0.78 -9.44
N ILE A 12 -3.17 -0.12 -9.83
CA ILE A 12 -2.87 -1.53 -10.08
C ILE A 12 -2.98 -1.83 -11.58
N PRO A 13 -2.34 -2.89 -12.09
CA PRO A 13 -2.62 -3.42 -13.43
C PRO A 13 -4.12 -3.54 -13.69
N ALA A 14 -4.62 -2.88 -14.75
CA ALA A 14 -6.05 -2.73 -14.98
C ALA A 14 -6.76 -4.08 -15.15
N GLU A 15 -6.06 -5.09 -15.66
CA GLU A 15 -6.56 -6.45 -15.81
C GLU A 15 -6.85 -7.18 -14.49
N LEU A 16 -6.32 -6.69 -13.35
CA LEU A 16 -6.67 -7.23 -12.02
C LEU A 16 -8.04 -6.73 -11.53
N LEU A 17 -8.58 -5.64 -12.10
CA LEU A 17 -9.87 -5.08 -11.66
C LEU A 17 -11.02 -6.08 -11.83
N LEU A 18 -11.00 -6.89 -12.89
CA LEU A 18 -12.03 -7.91 -13.12
C LEU A 18 -11.97 -9.01 -12.06
N SER A 19 -10.76 -9.47 -11.71
CA SER A 19 -10.53 -10.45 -10.66
C SER A 19 -10.97 -9.91 -9.29
N LEU A 20 -10.66 -8.65 -8.98
CA LEU A 20 -11.09 -7.99 -7.75
C LEU A 20 -12.62 -7.84 -7.69
N ALA A 21 -13.26 -7.38 -8.77
CA ALA A 21 -14.71 -7.22 -8.83
C ALA A 21 -15.46 -8.55 -8.63
N ALA A 22 -14.95 -9.65 -9.19
CA ALA A 22 -15.51 -10.98 -8.98
C ALA A 22 -15.46 -11.39 -7.50
N ILE A 23 -14.36 -11.06 -6.80
CA ILE A 23 -14.19 -11.37 -5.39
C ILE A 23 -15.08 -10.50 -4.51
N THR A 24 -15.11 -9.19 -4.73
CA THR A 24 -15.89 -8.26 -3.91
C THR A 24 -17.40 -8.39 -4.11
N SER A 25 -17.85 -8.96 -5.25
CA SER A 25 -19.27 -9.26 -5.49
C SER A 25 -19.78 -10.51 -4.75
N GLY A 26 -18.92 -11.19 -3.99
CA GLY A 26 -19.28 -12.38 -3.20
C GLY A 26 -19.27 -13.69 -3.98
N ASN A 27 -18.83 -13.69 -5.24
CA ASN A 27 -18.74 -14.86 -6.12
C ASN A 27 -17.36 -15.53 -6.07
N VAL A 28 -16.75 -15.63 -4.89
CA VAL A 28 -15.41 -16.22 -4.72
C VAL A 28 -15.51 -17.75 -4.77
N THR A 29 -14.90 -18.36 -5.79
CA THR A 29 -14.64 -19.81 -5.81
C THR A 29 -13.14 -20.09 -5.69
N PRO A 30 -12.73 -21.30 -5.28
CA PRO A 30 -11.32 -21.68 -5.27
C PRO A 30 -10.64 -21.46 -6.63
N GLU A 31 -11.33 -21.70 -7.73
CA GLU A 31 -10.82 -21.49 -9.09
C GLU A 31 -10.55 -20.01 -9.37
N THR A 32 -11.42 -19.10 -8.91
CA THR A 32 -11.22 -17.65 -9.02
C THR A 32 -9.96 -17.21 -8.28
N LEU A 33 -9.74 -17.73 -7.07
CA LEU A 33 -8.54 -17.41 -6.28
C LEU A 33 -7.26 -17.96 -6.93
N VAL A 34 -7.29 -19.18 -7.49
CA VAL A 34 -6.16 -19.75 -8.22
C VAL A 34 -5.80 -18.91 -9.45
N LYS A 35 -6.81 -18.50 -10.23
CA LYS A 35 -6.59 -17.65 -11.41
C LYS A 35 -6.01 -16.29 -11.04
N MET A 36 -6.55 -15.66 -9.99
CA MET A 36 -6.02 -14.39 -9.50
C MET A 36 -4.56 -14.54 -9.05
N ASN A 37 -4.23 -15.60 -8.32
CA ASN A 37 -2.85 -15.86 -7.88
C ASN A 37 -1.88 -16.06 -9.05
N GLN A 38 -2.31 -16.79 -10.09
CA GLN A 38 -1.53 -16.97 -11.31
C GLN A 38 -1.30 -15.64 -12.02
N GLN A 39 -2.35 -14.85 -12.20
CA GLN A 39 -2.29 -13.54 -12.83
C GLN A 39 -1.38 -12.57 -12.05
N ILE A 40 -1.51 -12.51 -10.72
CA ILE A 40 -0.63 -11.70 -9.86
C ILE A 40 0.82 -12.13 -10.02
N THR A 41 1.11 -13.44 -10.04
CA THR A 41 2.47 -13.96 -10.19
C THR A 41 3.09 -13.57 -11.53
N GLU A 42 2.32 -13.65 -12.61
CA GLU A 42 2.74 -13.23 -13.94
C GLU A 42 3.03 -11.73 -13.98
N LEU A 43 2.12 -10.89 -13.48
CA LEU A 43 2.27 -9.44 -13.45
C LEU A 43 3.46 -9.01 -12.58
N VAL A 44 3.66 -9.63 -11.42
CA VAL A 44 4.83 -9.39 -10.56
C VAL A 44 6.11 -9.73 -11.33
N THR A 45 6.14 -10.88 -12.02
CA THR A 45 7.30 -11.28 -12.82
C THR A 45 7.60 -10.27 -13.92
N LEU A 46 6.58 -9.83 -14.67
CA LEU A 46 6.71 -8.81 -15.71
C LEU A 46 7.18 -7.46 -15.15
N LYS A 47 6.61 -7.01 -14.02
CA LYS A 47 6.99 -5.74 -13.37
C LYS A 47 8.44 -5.79 -12.88
N LEU A 48 8.89 -6.91 -12.31
CA LEU A 48 10.28 -7.08 -11.88
C LEU A 48 11.25 -7.10 -13.07
N ARG A 49 10.94 -7.83 -14.15
CA ARG A 49 11.72 -7.80 -15.40
C ARG A 49 11.80 -6.38 -15.99
N LEU A 50 10.68 -5.65 -15.96
CA LEU A 50 10.62 -4.26 -16.43
C LEU A 50 11.51 -3.34 -15.59
N LYS A 51 11.44 -3.44 -14.26
CA LYS A 51 12.30 -2.68 -13.34
C LYS A 51 13.78 -3.02 -13.52
N ALA A 52 14.10 -4.27 -13.89
CA ALA A 52 15.46 -4.70 -14.19
C ALA A 52 15.97 -4.25 -15.58
N GLY A 53 15.13 -3.58 -16.38
CA GLY A 53 15.51 -3.11 -17.72
C GLY A 53 15.65 -4.24 -18.74
N ASP A 54 14.93 -5.36 -18.58
CA ASP A 54 14.99 -6.50 -19.49
C ASP A 54 14.62 -6.08 -20.93
N PRO A 55 15.56 -6.12 -21.89
CA PRO A 55 15.32 -5.68 -23.25
C PRO A 55 14.46 -6.67 -24.07
N SER A 56 14.27 -7.91 -23.58
CA SER A 56 13.47 -8.93 -24.25
C SER A 56 11.96 -8.73 -24.07
N LEU A 57 11.54 -7.87 -23.14
CA LEU A 57 10.13 -7.54 -22.93
C LEU A 57 9.55 -6.82 -24.15
N THR A 58 8.55 -7.45 -24.74
CA THR A 58 7.73 -6.88 -25.81
C THR A 58 6.90 -5.69 -25.33
N ALA A 59 6.42 -4.88 -26.26
CA ALA A 59 5.50 -3.78 -25.93
C ALA A 59 4.22 -4.26 -25.23
N THR A 60 3.69 -5.42 -25.66
CA THR A 60 2.52 -6.05 -25.05
C THR A 60 2.80 -6.49 -23.62
N GLU A 61 3.91 -7.20 -23.36
CA GLU A 61 4.33 -7.58 -22.01
C GLU A 61 4.46 -6.37 -21.07
N LYS A 62 5.01 -5.26 -21.57
CA LYS A 62 5.09 -4.00 -20.81
C LYS A 62 3.70 -3.41 -20.54
N ALA A 63 2.78 -3.49 -21.50
CA ALA A 63 1.44 -2.93 -21.37
C ALA A 63 0.64 -3.59 -20.24
N HIS A 64 0.84 -4.89 -19.97
CA HIS A 64 0.20 -5.60 -18.86
C HIS A 64 0.47 -4.96 -17.49
N VAL A 65 1.65 -4.35 -17.29
CA VAL A 65 2.05 -3.76 -15.99
C VAL A 65 2.16 -2.23 -15.99
N THR A 66 1.95 -1.59 -17.15
CA THR A 66 1.96 -0.13 -17.30
C THR A 66 0.57 0.44 -17.60
N THR A 67 -0.36 -0.39 -18.09
CA THR A 67 -1.79 -0.03 -18.16
C THR A 67 -2.41 -0.24 -16.80
N VAL A 68 -2.46 0.83 -16.01
CA VAL A 68 -2.90 0.80 -14.61
C VAL A 68 -4.16 1.63 -14.38
N ALA A 69 -4.89 1.31 -13.31
CA ALA A 69 -6.12 1.98 -12.92
C ALA A 69 -6.28 2.02 -11.39
N PRO A 70 -6.99 3.02 -10.85
CA PRO A 70 -7.29 3.09 -9.42
C PRO A 70 -8.18 1.93 -9.00
N TYR A 71 -7.91 1.33 -7.82
CA TYR A 71 -8.72 0.22 -7.31
C TYR A 71 -9.78 0.64 -6.28
N ASN A 72 -9.57 1.76 -5.57
CA ASN A 72 -10.49 2.22 -4.52
C ASN A 72 -11.03 3.63 -4.80
N LEU A 73 -12.19 3.69 -5.47
CA LEU A 73 -12.83 4.96 -5.83
C LEU A 73 -13.51 5.68 -4.66
N ASP A 74 -13.60 5.04 -3.49
CA ASP A 74 -14.07 5.68 -2.25
C ASP A 74 -12.93 6.43 -1.52
N ALA A 75 -11.67 6.24 -1.96
CA ALA A 75 -10.50 6.98 -1.50
C ALA A 75 -10.08 8.06 -2.53
N TRP A 76 -8.94 8.72 -2.33
CA TRP A 76 -8.44 9.78 -3.24
C TRP A 76 -8.16 9.29 -4.67
N ASP A 77 -8.12 7.99 -4.87
CA ASP A 77 -8.11 7.34 -6.18
C ASP A 77 -9.35 7.69 -7.02
N GLY A 78 -10.51 7.95 -6.39
CA GLY A 78 -11.71 8.47 -7.05
C GLY A 78 -11.72 10.00 -7.25
N TYR A 79 -10.82 10.72 -6.57
CA TYR A 79 -10.74 12.19 -6.56
C TYR A 79 -9.40 12.68 -7.12
N TYR A 80 -9.05 12.15 -8.31
CA TYR A 80 -7.76 12.39 -8.96
C TYR A 80 -7.48 13.89 -9.17
N ALA A 81 -8.47 14.66 -9.61
CA ALA A 81 -8.28 16.09 -9.90
C ALA A 81 -7.95 16.87 -8.62
N GLU A 82 -8.68 16.63 -7.54
CA GLU A 82 -8.47 17.24 -6.23
C GLU A 82 -7.11 16.85 -5.64
N ARG A 83 -6.71 15.57 -5.77
CA ARG A 83 -5.39 15.08 -5.36
C ARG A 83 -4.27 15.86 -6.05
N GLU A 84 -4.35 16.02 -7.37
CA GLU A 84 -3.31 16.71 -8.13
C GLU A 84 -3.31 18.24 -7.90
N ILE A 85 -4.46 18.86 -7.64
CA ILE A 85 -4.51 20.27 -7.20
C ILE A 85 -3.75 20.44 -5.88
N LEU A 86 -3.97 19.55 -4.92
CA LEU A 86 -3.26 19.58 -3.64
C LEU A 86 -1.75 19.36 -3.81
N TYR A 87 -1.36 18.33 -4.58
CA TYR A 87 0.05 18.04 -4.85
C TYR A 87 0.75 19.18 -5.59
N GLY A 88 0.10 19.75 -6.61
CA GLY A 88 0.59 20.92 -7.32
C GLY A 88 0.76 22.14 -6.42
N THR A 89 -0.18 22.34 -5.48
CA THR A 89 -0.08 23.42 -4.48
C THR A 89 1.12 23.21 -3.56
N LEU A 90 1.30 22.00 -3.00
CA LEU A 90 2.44 21.65 -2.16
C LEU A 90 3.77 21.87 -2.88
N LYS A 91 3.86 21.42 -4.15
CA LYS A 91 5.01 21.66 -5.03
C LYS A 91 5.28 23.16 -5.20
N SER A 92 4.25 23.96 -5.54
CA SER A 92 4.40 25.41 -5.77
C SER A 92 4.89 26.17 -4.54
N LEU A 93 4.53 25.69 -3.35
CA LEU A 93 4.94 26.27 -2.07
C LEU A 93 6.28 25.71 -1.57
N ASN A 94 6.89 24.78 -2.30
CA ASN A 94 8.07 24.01 -1.88
C ASN A 94 7.88 23.40 -0.47
N LYS A 95 6.72 22.79 -0.23
CA LYS A 95 6.39 22.12 1.02
C LYS A 95 6.23 20.63 0.80
N LYS A 96 6.69 19.85 1.76
CA LYS A 96 6.43 18.41 1.84
C LYS A 96 5.34 18.14 2.88
N VAL A 97 4.58 17.08 2.69
CA VAL A 97 3.50 16.69 3.60
C VAL A 97 3.72 15.29 4.17
N VAL A 98 3.37 15.12 5.44
CA VAL A 98 3.11 13.80 6.02
C VAL A 98 1.60 13.64 6.11
N VAL A 99 1.05 12.66 5.39
CA VAL A 99 -0.36 12.29 5.41
C VAL A 99 -0.55 11.13 6.39
N LEU A 100 -1.51 11.26 7.30
CA LEU A 100 -1.94 10.18 8.17
C LEU A 100 -3.31 9.72 7.70
N ALA A 101 -3.46 8.41 7.48
CA ALA A 101 -4.68 7.80 6.95
C ALA A 101 -5.09 6.55 7.74
N GLY A 102 -6.31 6.07 7.51
CA GLY A 102 -6.84 4.83 8.07
C GLY A 102 -7.84 4.20 7.10
N ASP A 103 -9.06 3.94 7.59
CA ASP A 103 -10.26 3.48 6.85
C ASP A 103 -10.16 2.11 6.17
N THR A 104 -9.14 1.88 5.37
CA THR A 104 -8.89 0.64 4.64
C THR A 104 -8.68 -0.60 5.52
N HIS A 105 -8.47 -0.41 6.83
CA HIS A 105 -8.14 -1.43 7.82
C HIS A 105 -6.80 -2.13 7.65
N ASN A 106 -5.90 -1.66 6.78
CA ASN A 106 -4.56 -2.23 6.60
C ASN A 106 -3.49 -1.18 6.93
N ALA A 107 -2.28 -1.63 7.24
CA ALA A 107 -1.16 -0.71 7.42
C ALA A 107 -0.49 -0.44 6.07
N TRP A 108 -0.15 0.82 5.79
CA TRP A 108 0.52 1.20 4.54
C TRP A 108 1.58 2.28 4.77
N SER A 109 2.64 2.26 3.97
CA SER A 109 3.54 3.40 3.79
C SER A 109 3.72 3.64 2.30
N ALA A 110 3.63 4.90 1.87
CA ALA A 110 3.76 5.27 0.46
C ALA A 110 4.48 6.61 0.27
N ASP A 111 5.16 6.76 -0.86
CA ASP A 111 5.76 8.00 -1.31
C ASP A 111 4.85 8.70 -2.32
N LEU A 112 4.47 9.94 -2.00
CA LEU A 112 3.50 10.69 -2.78
C LEU A 112 4.21 11.51 -3.85
N HIS A 113 3.82 11.31 -5.11
CA HIS A 113 4.38 12.04 -6.24
C HIS A 113 3.28 12.77 -7.00
N THR A 114 3.58 13.97 -7.51
CA THR A 114 2.72 14.62 -8.52
C THR A 114 2.65 13.77 -9.79
N GLN A 115 1.68 14.04 -10.67
CA GLN A 115 1.60 13.40 -11.98
C GLN A 115 2.88 13.60 -12.83
N THR A 116 3.64 14.67 -12.60
CA THR A 116 4.93 14.94 -13.26
C THR A 116 6.12 14.25 -12.60
N GLY A 117 5.91 13.47 -11.54
CA GLY A 117 6.95 12.70 -10.85
C GLY A 117 7.66 13.45 -9.72
N ASP A 118 7.23 14.65 -9.35
CA ASP A 118 7.83 15.37 -8.22
C ASP A 118 7.35 14.78 -6.89
N PHE A 119 8.30 14.37 -6.04
CA PHE A 119 8.01 13.97 -4.67
C PHE A 119 7.36 15.12 -3.90
N VAL A 120 6.24 14.88 -3.22
CA VAL A 120 5.51 15.90 -2.43
C VAL A 120 5.30 15.49 -0.98
N GLY A 121 5.60 14.25 -0.61
CA GLY A 121 5.46 13.82 0.77
C GLY A 121 5.36 12.32 0.92
N VAL A 122 4.97 11.90 2.11
CA VAL A 122 4.73 10.49 2.43
C VAL A 122 3.32 10.32 2.99
N GLU A 123 2.77 9.14 2.83
CA GLU A 123 1.58 8.69 3.53
C GLU A 123 1.93 7.55 4.49
N LEU A 124 1.44 7.68 5.71
CA LEU A 124 1.58 6.70 6.79
C LEU A 124 0.15 6.31 7.23
N ALA A 125 -0.30 5.15 6.78
CA ALA A 125 -1.65 4.71 7.03
C ALA A 125 -1.67 3.61 8.10
N THR A 126 -2.58 3.77 9.06
CA THR A 126 -2.73 2.83 10.16
C THR A 126 -3.70 1.71 9.82
N SER A 127 -3.41 0.55 10.37
CA SER A 127 -4.33 -0.58 10.39
C SER A 127 -5.55 -0.28 11.26
N SER A 128 -6.64 -1.03 11.14
CA SER A 128 -7.76 -0.91 12.09
C SER A 128 -7.40 -1.41 13.49
N VAL A 129 -8.16 -0.95 14.49
CA VAL A 129 -8.10 -1.48 15.86
C VAL A 129 -8.67 -2.91 15.92
N SER A 130 -9.80 -3.17 15.27
CA SER A 130 -10.49 -4.48 15.36
C SER A 130 -11.17 -4.97 14.07
N SER A 131 -11.51 -4.06 13.14
CA SER A 131 -12.12 -4.44 11.87
C SER A 131 -11.20 -5.32 11.03
N PRO A 132 -11.72 -6.29 10.26
CA PRO A 132 -10.88 -7.12 9.39
C PRO A 132 -10.22 -6.30 8.28
N GLY A 133 -9.04 -6.73 7.82
CA GLY A 133 -8.33 -6.13 6.69
C GLY A 133 -8.72 -6.76 5.35
N MET A 134 -7.92 -6.48 4.33
CA MET A 134 -8.11 -7.01 2.98
C MET A 134 -7.95 -8.53 2.92
N GLU A 135 -7.23 -9.16 3.84
CA GLU A 135 -7.10 -10.61 3.91
C GLU A 135 -8.46 -11.30 4.01
N LYS A 136 -9.40 -10.72 4.77
CA LYS A 136 -10.74 -11.27 4.91
C LYS A 136 -11.62 -10.95 3.70
N TYR A 137 -11.60 -9.70 3.24
CA TYR A 137 -12.45 -9.28 2.11
C TYR A 137 -12.06 -9.96 0.80
N LEU A 138 -10.76 -10.23 0.61
CA LEU A 138 -10.24 -10.93 -0.56
C LEU A 138 -10.11 -12.45 -0.35
N SER A 139 -10.50 -12.96 0.80
CA SER A 139 -10.35 -14.39 1.16
C SER A 139 -8.93 -14.92 0.96
N ILE A 140 -7.91 -14.10 1.29
CA ILE A 140 -6.49 -14.45 1.12
C ILE A 140 -6.10 -15.49 2.18
N PRO A 141 -5.61 -16.68 1.78
CA PRO A 141 -5.09 -17.65 2.72
C PRO A 141 -3.88 -17.10 3.48
N LEU A 142 -3.78 -17.37 4.79
CA LEU A 142 -2.67 -16.88 5.62
C LEU A 142 -1.29 -17.28 5.07
N ALA A 143 -1.17 -18.48 4.50
CA ALA A 143 0.06 -18.98 3.89
C ALA A 143 0.51 -18.16 2.65
N GLN A 144 -0.39 -17.39 2.04
CA GLN A 144 -0.14 -16.57 0.86
C GLN A 144 -0.04 -15.07 1.20
N LEU A 145 -0.32 -14.67 2.44
CA LEU A 145 -0.47 -13.26 2.79
C LEU A 145 0.76 -12.40 2.44
N GLN A 146 1.97 -12.89 2.75
CA GLN A 146 3.20 -12.18 2.44
C GLN A 146 3.46 -12.07 0.93
N GLN A 147 3.04 -13.07 0.15
CA GLN A 147 3.12 -13.02 -1.31
C GLN A 147 2.21 -11.93 -1.87
N PHE A 148 1.00 -11.78 -1.32
CA PHE A 148 0.10 -10.68 -1.68
C PHE A 148 0.69 -9.33 -1.29
N GLU A 149 1.17 -9.19 -0.06
CA GLU A 149 1.80 -7.93 0.40
C GLU A 149 2.97 -7.53 -0.51
N MET A 150 3.83 -8.49 -0.88
CA MET A 150 4.92 -8.28 -1.84
C MET A 150 4.41 -7.88 -3.23
N ALA A 151 3.33 -8.51 -3.71
CA ALA A 151 2.72 -8.16 -4.98
C ALA A 151 2.18 -6.72 -4.97
N PHE A 152 1.52 -6.29 -3.89
CA PHE A 152 1.05 -4.90 -3.74
C PHE A 152 2.21 -3.91 -3.83
N THR A 153 3.29 -4.09 -3.05
CA THR A 153 4.46 -3.21 -3.10
C THR A 153 5.25 -3.29 -4.41
N THR A 154 5.10 -4.38 -5.16
CA THR A 154 5.78 -4.53 -6.45
C THR A 154 5.02 -3.83 -7.57
N LEU A 155 3.70 -4.01 -7.61
CA LEU A 155 2.81 -3.58 -8.69
C LEU A 155 2.36 -2.12 -8.55
N ILE A 156 2.22 -1.62 -7.32
CA ILE A 156 1.83 -0.23 -7.04
C ILE A 156 3.09 0.60 -6.84
N ASP A 157 3.32 1.58 -7.72
CA ASP A 157 4.61 2.28 -7.78
C ASP A 157 4.89 3.20 -6.58
N GLU A 158 3.87 3.79 -5.96
CA GLU A 158 4.04 4.65 -4.78
C GLU A 158 4.17 3.85 -3.47
N LEU A 159 3.87 2.55 -3.45
CA LEU A 159 3.71 1.78 -2.22
C LEU A 159 5.02 1.13 -1.75
N ASN A 160 5.46 1.49 -0.55
CA ASN A 160 6.71 1.03 0.05
C ASN A 160 6.50 -0.13 1.05
N TYR A 161 5.37 -0.15 1.75
CA TYR A 161 5.06 -1.14 2.77
C TYR A 161 3.57 -1.41 2.83
N THR A 162 3.20 -2.66 3.09
CA THR A 162 1.84 -3.03 3.45
C THR A 162 1.80 -4.19 4.44
N ASN A 163 0.81 -4.17 5.33
CA ASN A 163 0.40 -5.31 6.15
C ASN A 163 -1.11 -5.44 6.10
N LEU A 164 -1.57 -6.57 5.57
CA LEU A 164 -2.97 -6.76 5.21
C LEU A 164 -3.82 -7.38 6.31
N ASN A 165 -3.25 -7.89 7.41
CA ASN A 165 -4.01 -8.69 8.38
C ASN A 165 -3.89 -8.27 9.84
N GLN A 166 -2.74 -7.74 10.28
CA GLN A 166 -2.50 -7.51 11.71
C GLN A 166 -3.14 -6.22 12.23
N ARG A 167 -3.79 -6.35 13.39
CA ARG A 167 -4.51 -5.26 14.06
C ARG A 167 -3.64 -4.53 15.06
N GLY A 168 -3.90 -3.24 15.24
CA GLY A 168 -3.05 -2.41 16.07
C GLY A 168 -3.22 -0.92 15.79
N TYR A 169 -2.14 -0.17 15.94
CA TYR A 169 -2.13 1.27 15.77
C TYR A 169 -0.79 1.75 15.21
N LEU A 170 -0.79 2.99 14.72
CA LEU A 170 0.40 3.70 14.25
C LEU A 170 0.77 4.76 15.29
N LYS A 171 2.01 4.73 15.77
CA LYS A 171 2.58 5.80 16.60
C LYS A 171 3.51 6.64 15.74
N VAL A 172 3.22 7.93 15.61
CA VAL A 172 4.07 8.88 14.87
C VAL A 172 4.65 9.92 15.81
N SER A 173 5.96 10.09 15.76
CA SER A 173 6.70 11.09 16.54
C SER A 173 7.37 12.08 15.61
N PHE A 174 7.18 13.37 15.88
CA PHE A 174 7.77 14.46 15.10
C PHE A 174 8.80 15.20 15.93
N THR A 175 9.93 15.51 15.31
CA THR A 175 10.92 16.47 15.79
C THR A 175 11.22 17.45 14.67
N ALA A 176 12.03 18.48 14.93
CA ALA A 176 12.47 19.39 13.87
C ALA A 176 13.38 18.71 12.82
N GLN A 177 13.96 17.54 13.13
CA GLN A 177 14.93 16.86 12.27
C GLN A 177 14.39 15.58 11.62
N GLN A 178 13.38 14.95 12.23
CA GLN A 178 12.90 13.65 11.82
C GLN A 178 11.42 13.41 12.12
N VAL A 179 10.84 12.51 11.32
CA VAL A 179 9.55 11.86 11.57
C VAL A 179 9.80 10.37 11.75
N GLN A 180 9.33 9.81 12.86
CA GLN A 180 9.39 8.37 13.11
C GLN A 180 7.98 7.81 13.15
N ALA A 181 7.76 6.73 12.41
CA ALA A 181 6.50 6.01 12.32
C ALA A 181 6.71 4.56 12.76
N ASP A 182 6.00 4.14 13.80
CA ASP A 182 6.03 2.77 14.33
C ASP A 182 4.65 2.12 14.17
N TRP A 183 4.55 1.08 13.35
CA TRP A 183 3.36 0.23 13.28
C TRP A 183 3.44 -0.84 14.36
N ILE A 184 2.53 -0.75 15.33
CA ILE A 184 2.50 -1.59 16.52
C ILE A 184 1.26 -2.47 16.44
N PHE A 185 1.48 -3.78 16.36
CA PHE A 185 0.43 -4.78 16.25
C PHE A 185 0.22 -5.52 17.57
N VAL A 186 -0.96 -6.13 17.73
CA VAL A 186 -1.32 -6.92 18.91
C VAL A 186 -1.59 -8.38 18.54
N SER A 187 -1.29 -9.30 19.45
CA SER A 187 -1.40 -10.75 19.21
C SER A 187 -2.84 -11.23 18.99
N THR A 188 -3.82 -10.54 19.58
CA THR A 188 -5.25 -10.84 19.40
C THR A 188 -6.10 -9.62 19.70
N ILE A 189 -7.25 -9.53 19.02
CA ILE A 189 -8.34 -8.56 19.30
C ILE A 189 -9.59 -9.24 19.84
N LYS A 190 -9.51 -10.57 20.09
CA LYS A 190 -10.64 -11.39 20.55
C LYS A 190 -10.62 -11.64 22.06
N GLU A 191 -9.55 -11.27 22.73
CA GLU A 191 -9.33 -11.51 24.16
C GLU A 191 -8.82 -10.23 24.85
N ASN A 192 -9.17 -10.06 26.13
CA ASN A 192 -8.71 -8.91 26.91
C ASN A 192 -7.20 -8.99 27.25
N ALA A 193 -6.68 -10.21 27.39
CA ALA A 193 -5.26 -10.45 27.58
C ALA A 193 -4.60 -10.54 26.20
N TYR A 194 -3.79 -9.54 25.86
CA TYR A 194 -3.03 -9.51 24.61
C TYR A 194 -1.63 -8.95 24.88
N THR A 195 -0.73 -9.21 23.94
CA THR A 195 0.64 -8.68 23.94
C THR A 195 0.90 -7.92 22.64
N VAL A 196 1.97 -7.13 22.62
CA VAL A 196 2.48 -6.58 21.36
C VAL A 196 2.99 -7.75 20.51
N ASP A 197 2.51 -7.83 19.28
CA ASP A 197 3.03 -8.77 18.29
C ASP A 197 4.32 -8.21 17.68
N ALA A 198 5.44 -8.77 18.12
CA ALA A 198 6.77 -8.35 17.68
C ALA A 198 7.21 -9.01 16.36
N THR A 199 6.45 -9.96 15.81
CA THR A 199 6.88 -10.79 14.66
C THR A 199 6.97 -10.03 13.34
N ARG A 200 6.19 -8.95 13.22
CA ARG A 200 6.02 -8.18 11.97
C ARG A 200 5.98 -6.67 12.21
N GLY A 201 6.57 -6.22 13.32
CA GLY A 201 6.67 -4.80 13.62
C GLY A 201 7.42 -4.05 12.51
N HIS A 202 6.92 -2.89 12.13
CA HIS A 202 7.54 -2.07 11.09
C HIS A 202 7.82 -0.67 11.61
N GLN A 203 8.98 -0.13 11.22
CA GLN A 203 9.40 1.21 11.58
C GLN A 203 9.97 1.90 10.35
N VAL A 204 9.56 3.14 10.15
CA VAL A 204 10.13 4.08 9.18
C VAL A 204 10.65 5.29 9.94
N VAL A 205 11.87 5.72 9.61
CA VAL A 205 12.46 6.96 10.14
C VAL A 205 12.82 7.84 8.96
N LEU A 206 12.17 9.00 8.87
CA LEU A 206 12.35 9.96 7.80
C LEU A 206 13.09 11.18 8.32
N ASN A 207 14.00 11.73 7.52
CA ASN A 207 14.63 13.02 7.82
C ASN A 207 13.67 14.20 7.53
N ASN A 208 14.17 15.43 7.70
CA ASN A 208 13.41 16.66 7.44
C ASN A 208 12.98 16.87 5.97
N ASN A 209 13.57 16.14 5.03
CA ASN A 209 13.15 16.09 3.62
C ASN A 209 12.19 14.93 3.33
N LEU A 210 11.74 14.22 4.38
CA LEU A 210 10.91 13.03 4.32
C LEU A 210 11.52 11.87 3.53
N ILE A 211 12.85 11.82 3.44
CA ILE A 211 13.57 10.69 2.87
C ILE A 211 13.84 9.68 3.98
N ASP A 212 13.57 8.41 3.68
CA ASP A 212 13.86 7.31 4.59
C ASP A 212 15.37 7.18 4.84
N VAL A 213 15.73 7.22 6.12
CA VAL A 213 17.12 7.11 6.58
C VAL A 213 17.35 5.83 7.39
N LYS A 214 16.28 5.11 7.78
CA LYS A 214 16.40 3.91 8.61
C LYS A 214 15.08 3.10 8.66
N SER A 215 14.67 2.52 7.55
CA SER A 215 13.66 1.45 7.60
C SER A 215 14.23 0.18 8.21
N ILE A 216 13.58 -0.32 9.25
CA ILE A 216 13.86 -1.64 9.81
C ILE A 216 12.60 -2.48 9.61
N GLN A 217 12.64 -3.41 8.65
CA GLN A 217 11.74 -4.56 8.70
C GLN A 217 12.22 -5.43 9.86
N LYS A 218 11.45 -5.48 10.97
CA LYS A 218 11.64 -6.55 11.94
C LYS A 218 10.91 -7.77 11.39
N SER A 219 11.53 -8.45 10.43
CA SER A 219 11.12 -9.81 10.05
C SER A 219 11.55 -10.75 11.17
N ALA A 220 10.59 -11.49 11.75
CA ALA A 220 10.89 -12.77 12.39
C ALA A 220 11.13 -13.84 11.31
#